data_AF-A0A5P9XSQ0-F1
#
_entry.id   AF-A0A5P9XSQ0-F1
#
_cell.length_a   1.000
_cell.length_b   1.000
_cell.length_c   1.000
_cell.angle_alpha   90.00
_cell.angle_beta   90.00
_cell.angle_gamma   90.00
#
_symmetry.space_group_name_H-M   'P 1'
#
loop_
_entity.id
_entity.type
_entity.pdbx_description
1 polymer ?
#
loop_
_entity_poly.entity_id
_entity_poly.type
_entity_poly.pdbx_seq_one_letter_code
_entity_poly.pdbx_strand_id
1 'polypeptide(L)'
;MADNHDEVIEHYNRFHAAVYGPVGALDRKTRHLICLGAALGANCEFCTKYALGVLRELQASDAEIDEAISVAMTVGASNARLLAKKVRAENP
;
A
#
# COMPACT_ATOMS: atom_id res chain seq x y z
N MET A 1 -20.32 -6.87 -28.45
CA MET A 1 -19.19 -7.68 -27.94
C MET A 1 -18.43 -6.74 -27.03
N ALA A 2 -18.30 -7.06 -25.74
CA ALA A 2 -17.50 -6.23 -24.84
C ALA A 2 -16.08 -6.15 -25.42
N ASP A 3 -15.47 -4.97 -25.42
CA ASP A 3 -14.08 -4.82 -25.83
C ASP A 3 -13.20 -5.62 -24.85
N ASN A 4 -12.08 -6.18 -25.32
CA ASN A 4 -11.18 -6.96 -24.47
C ASN A 4 -10.71 -6.17 -23.23
N HIS A 5 -10.68 -4.84 -23.33
CA HIS A 5 -10.38 -3.95 -22.20
C HIS A 5 -11.50 -3.90 -21.15
N ASP A 6 -12.77 -4.03 -21.54
CA ASP A 6 -13.91 -4.02 -20.61
C ASP A 6 -13.85 -5.25 -19.68
N GLU A 7 -13.56 -6.42 -20.25
CA GLU A 7 -13.41 -7.66 -19.49
C GLU A 7 -12.23 -7.59 -18.51
N VAL A 8 -11.08 -7.04 -18.95
CA VAL A 8 -9.92 -6.82 -18.09
C VAL A 8 -10.25 -5.87 -16.93
N ILE A 9 -10.94 -4.77 -17.20
CA ILE A 9 -11.36 -3.80 -16.17
C ILE A 9 -12.33 -4.46 -15.19
N GLU A 10 -13.27 -5.27 -15.67
CA GLU A 10 -14.20 -5.99 -14.80
C GLU A 10 -13.47 -6.98 -13.87
N HIS A 11 -12.51 -7.74 -14.39
CA HIS A 11 -11.69 -8.63 -13.58
C HIS A 11 -10.89 -7.88 -12.51
N TYR A 12 -10.29 -6.74 -12.87
CA TYR A 12 -9.59 -5.89 -11.92
C TYR A 12 -10.54 -5.38 -10.81
N ASN A 13 -11.73 -4.90 -11.19
CA ASN A 13 -12.72 -4.40 -10.22
C ASN A 13 -13.18 -5.48 -9.24
N ARG A 14 -13.39 -6.71 -9.72
CA ARG A 14 -13.73 -7.87 -8.87
C ARG A 14 -12.59 -8.20 -7.91
N PHE A 15 -11.34 -8.21 -8.38
CA PHE A 15 -10.16 -8.41 -7.54
C PHE A 15 -10.04 -7.31 -6.47
N HIS A 16 -10.14 -6.04 -6.88
CA HIS A 16 -10.09 -4.90 -5.96
C HIS A 16 -11.17 -5.00 -4.87
N ALA A 17 -12.40 -5.35 -5.26
CA ALA A 17 -13.50 -5.56 -4.32
C ALA A 17 -13.25 -6.73 -3.35
N ALA A 18 -12.60 -7.81 -3.80
CA ALA A 18 -12.22 -8.91 -2.91
C ALA A 18 -11.13 -8.50 -1.90
N VAL A 19 -10.17 -7.68 -2.32
CA VAL A 19 -9.08 -7.19 -1.44
C VAL A 19 -9.60 -6.23 -0.37
N TYR A 20 -10.47 -5.27 -0.73
CA TYR A 20 -10.94 -4.20 0.18
C TYR A 20 -12.38 -4.37 0.67
N GLY A 21 -13.04 -5.46 0.28
CA GLY A 21 -14.41 -5.79 0.65
C GLY A 21 -14.61 -5.99 2.16
N PRO A 22 -15.86 -6.15 2.62
CA PRO A 22 -16.21 -6.16 4.04
C PRO A 22 -15.65 -7.36 4.81
N VAL A 23 -15.41 -8.48 4.14
CA VAL A 23 -14.98 -9.74 4.76
C VAL A 23 -13.52 -10.03 4.43
N GLY A 24 -12.76 -10.48 5.43
CA GLY A 24 -11.37 -10.91 5.28
C GLY A 24 -10.82 -11.36 6.63
N ALA A 25 -9.65 -12.02 6.62
CA ALA A 25 -8.96 -12.42 7.86
C ALA A 25 -8.45 -11.21 8.66
N LEU A 26 -8.18 -10.09 7.98
CA LEU A 26 -7.85 -8.81 8.58
C LEU A 26 -9.06 -7.87 8.49
N ASP A 27 -9.28 -7.08 9.54
CA ASP A 27 -10.31 -6.06 9.49
C ASP A 27 -10.00 -4.99 8.42
N ARG A 28 -11.00 -4.17 8.09
CA ARG A 28 -10.85 -3.15 7.05
C ARG A 28 -9.78 -2.10 7.42
N LYS A 29 -9.68 -1.70 8.69
CA LYS A 29 -8.73 -0.67 9.12
C LYS A 29 -7.29 -1.19 8.97
N THR A 30 -7.00 -2.40 9.46
CA THR A 30 -5.69 -3.03 9.31
C THR A 30 -5.29 -3.16 7.84
N ARG A 31 -6.21 -3.59 6.95
CA ARG A 31 -5.92 -3.67 5.51
C ARG A 31 -5.58 -2.33 4.88
N HIS A 32 -6.23 -1.24 5.30
CA HIS A 32 -5.93 0.09 4.77
C HIS A 32 -4.65 0.70 5.38
N LEU A 33 -4.27 0.35 6.61
CA LEU A 33 -2.95 0.67 7.15
C LEU A 33 -1.83 -0.02 6.34
N ILE A 34 -2.03 -1.29 5.97
CA ILE A 34 -1.13 -2.01 5.06
C ILE A 34 -1.11 -1.33 3.67
N CYS A 35 -2.27 -0.96 3.14
CA CYS A 35 -2.38 -0.23 1.88
C CYS A 35 -1.59 1.08 1.90
N LEU A 36 -1.69 1.86 2.99
CA LEU A 36 -0.94 3.10 3.16
C LEU A 36 0.57 2.86 3.09
N GLY A 37 1.07 1.87 3.84
CA GLY A 37 2.50 1.53 3.81
C GLY A 37 2.97 1.07 2.42
N ALA A 38 2.19 0.24 1.73
CA ALA A 38 2.49 -0.22 0.38
C ALA A 38 2.44 0.93 -0.65
N ALA A 39 1.45 1.83 -0.55
CA ALA A 39 1.29 2.99 -1.42
C ALA A 39 2.49 3.95 -1.32
N LEU A 40 2.96 4.22 -0.10
CA LEU A 40 4.15 5.02 0.15
C LEU A 40 5.41 4.36 -0.41
N GLY A 41 5.58 3.06 -0.17
CA GLY A 41 6.71 2.29 -0.72
C GLY A 41 6.74 2.25 -2.25
N ALA A 42 5.57 2.25 -2.89
CA ALA A 42 5.41 2.32 -4.35
C ALA A 42 5.45 3.75 -4.92
N ASN A 43 5.58 4.77 -4.07
CA ASN A 43 5.49 6.19 -4.45
C ASN A 43 4.19 6.53 -5.22
N CYS A 44 3.06 5.92 -4.83
CA CYS A 44 1.76 6.15 -5.47
C CYS A 44 0.94 7.19 -4.70
N GLU A 45 0.91 8.43 -5.19
CA GLU A 45 0.18 9.53 -4.56
C GLU A 45 -1.33 9.25 -4.49
N PHE A 46 -1.93 8.78 -5.59
CA PHE A 46 -3.36 8.47 -5.65
C PHE A 46 -3.74 7.37 -4.65
N CYS A 47 -2.94 6.30 -4.57
CA CYS A 47 -3.15 5.20 -3.64
C CYS A 47 -3.00 5.67 -2.18
N THR A 48 -2.06 6.57 -1.91
CA THR A 48 -1.82 7.15 -0.58
C THR A 48 -3.03 7.98 -0.14
N LYS A 49 -3.57 8.82 -1.04
CA LYS A 49 -4.80 9.60 -0.80
C LYS A 49 -6.00 8.70 -0.55
N TYR A 50 -6.16 7.63 -1.35
CA TYR A 50 -7.23 6.65 -1.16
C TYR A 50 -7.15 5.98 0.21
N ALA A 51 -5.99 5.46 0.59
CA ALA A 51 -5.81 4.79 1.87
C ALA A 51 -6.09 5.73 3.05
N LEU A 52 -5.57 6.97 3.00
CA LEU A 52 -5.82 7.97 4.04
C LEU A 52 -7.31 8.34 4.13
N GLY A 53 -7.99 8.53 2.99
CA GLY A 53 -9.43 8.83 2.98
C GLY A 53 -10.24 7.75 3.70
N VAL A 54 -10.02 6.48 3.34
CA VAL A 54 -10.73 5.36 3.97
C VAL A 54 -10.34 5.19 5.44
N LEU A 55 -9.07 5.38 5.82
CA LEU A 55 -8.64 5.32 7.21
C LEU A 55 -9.32 6.37 8.08
N ARG A 56 -9.55 7.58 7.55
CA ARG A 56 -10.31 8.62 8.24
C ARG A 56 -11.78 8.25 8.42
N GLU A 57 -12.41 7.68 7.40
CA GLU A 57 -13.78 7.14 7.49
C GLU A 57 -13.90 6.02 8.55
N LEU A 58 -12.85 5.19 8.66
CA LEU A 58 -12.75 4.11 9.64
C LEU A 58 -12.27 4.59 11.02
N GLN A 59 -12.14 5.90 11.23
CA GLN A 59 -11.70 6.52 12.48
C GLN A 59 -10.36 5.99 12.99
N ALA A 60 -9.43 5.68 12.08
CA ALA A 60 -8.04 5.39 12.45
C ALA A 60 -7.43 6.62 13.13
N SER A 61 -6.70 6.37 14.22
CA SER A 61 -6.01 7.43 14.95
C SER A 61 -4.80 7.94 14.19
N ASP A 62 -4.37 9.17 14.48
CA ASP A 62 -3.13 9.71 13.92
C ASP A 62 -1.93 8.84 14.29
N ALA A 63 -1.90 8.29 15.51
CA ALA A 63 -0.84 7.37 15.94
C ALA A 63 -0.76 6.09 15.08
N GLU A 64 -1.90 5.49 14.72
CA GLU A 64 -1.91 4.31 13.82
C GLU A 64 -1.40 4.66 12.41
N ILE A 65 -1.79 5.84 11.91
CA ILE A 65 -1.34 6.34 10.59
C ILE A 65 0.16 6.63 10.61
N ASP A 66 0.65 7.35 11.63
CA ASP A 66 2.05 7.71 11.80
C ASP A 66 2.92 6.47 11.99
N GLU A 67 2.43 5.44 12.67
CA GLU A 67 3.11 4.15 12.80
C GLU A 67 3.24 3.47 11.43
N ALA A 68 2.17 3.40 10.62
CA ALA A 68 2.23 2.85 9.28
C ALA A 68 3.20 3.61 8.36
N ILE A 69 3.24 4.94 8.45
CA ILE A 69 4.20 5.79 7.74
C ILE A 69 5.64 5.47 8.19
N SER A 70 5.86 5.37 9.50
CA SER A 70 7.17 5.07 10.10
C SER A 70 7.70 3.69 9.67
N VAL A 71 6.82 2.70 9.57
CA VAL A 71 7.15 1.37 9.02
C VAL A 71 7.58 1.50 7.55
N ALA A 72 6.83 2.22 6.72
CA ALA A 72 7.20 2.44 5.32
C ALA A 72 8.55 3.15 5.16
N MET A 73 8.81 4.18 5.97
CA MET A 73 10.09 4.89 6.02
C MET A 73 11.25 3.95 6.40
N THR A 74 11.04 3.12 7.41
CA THR A 74 12.05 2.16 7.88
C THR A 74 12.42 1.15 6.79
N VAL A 75 11.42 0.63 6.07
CA VAL A 75 11.63 -0.28 4.93
C VAL A 75 12.43 0.43 3.83
N GLY A 76 12.04 1.65 3.45
CA GLY A 76 12.74 2.44 2.43
C GLY A 76 14.20 2.74 2.79
N ALA A 77 14.44 3.22 4.01
CA ALA A 77 15.79 3.51 4.50
C ALA A 77 16.67 2.26 4.58
N SER A 78 16.10 1.13 5.03
CA SER A 78 16.80 -0.15 5.10
C SER A 78 17.19 -0.65 3.70
N ASN A 79 16.29 -0.54 2.72
CA ASN A 79 16.58 -0.89 1.33
C ASN A 79 17.76 -0.07 0.79
N ALA A 80 17.74 1.26 0.96
CA ALA A 80 18.83 2.14 0.53
C ALA A 80 20.16 1.76 1.19
N ARG A 81 20.16 1.52 2.51
CA ARG A 81 21.35 1.11 3.26
C ARG A 81 21.94 -0.22 2.75
N LEU A 82 21.08 -1.23 2.57
CA LEU A 82 21.51 -2.56 2.12
C LEU A 82 22.02 -2.53 0.67
N LEU A 83 21.33 -1.79 -0.20
CA LEU A 83 21.76 -1.59 -1.58
C LEU A 83 23.13 -0.89 -1.62
N ALA A 84 23.30 0.20 -0.87
CA ALA A 84 24.58 0.91 -0.79
C ALA A 84 25.71 0.00 -0.28
N LYS A 85 25.44 -0.82 0.75
CA LYS A 85 26.41 -1.81 1.25
C LYS A 85 26.81 -2.80 0.15
N LYS A 86 25.83 -3.33 -0.60
CA LYS A 86 26.08 -4.27 -1.70
C LYS A 86 26.91 -3.64 -2.82
N VAL A 87 26.46 -2.51 -3.35
CA VAL A 87 27.12 -1.81 -4.46
C VAL A 87 28.56 -1.44 -4.09
N ARG A 88 28.82 -0.96 -2.87
CA ARG A 88 30.19 -0.66 -2.40
C ARG A 88 31.08 -1.90 -2.28
N ALA A 89 30.52 -3.05 -1.94
CA ALA A 89 31.28 -4.30 -1.90
C ALA A 89 31.67 -4.79 -3.30
N GLU A 90 30.86 -4.46 -4.32
CA GLU A 90 31.08 -4.81 -5.72
C GLU A 90 31.97 -3.78 -6.46
N ASN A 91 32.19 -2.58 -5.89
CA ASN A 91 32.96 -1.48 -6.46
C ASN A 91 34.00 -0.95 -5.43
N PRO A 92 35.14 -1.64 -5.26
CA PRO A 92 36.15 -1.31 -4.22
C PRO A 92 36.89 0.01 -4.45
#